data_AF-A0A853JSE3-F1
#
_entry.id   AF-A0A853JSE3-F1
#
_cell.length_a   1.000
_cell.length_b   1.000
_cell.length_c   1.000
_cell.angle_alpha   90.00
_cell.angle_beta   90.00
_cell.angle_gamma   90.00
#
_symmetry.space_group_name_H-M   'P 1'
#
loop_
_entity.id
_entity.type
_entity.pdbx_description
1 polymer ?
#
loop_
_entity_poly.entity_id
_entity_poly.type
_entity_poly.pdbx_seq_one_letter_code
_entity_poly.pdbx_strand_id
1 'polypeptide(L)' 'MKRNIEVLEAAKRLEAYKIKMLKGNPHLSADIETVLRHVWETIEVKIHG' A
#
# COMPACT_ATOMS: atom_id res chain seq x y z
N MET A 1 -8.08 10.27 -13.70
CA MET A 1 -7.33 9.00 -13.62
C MET A 1 -5.87 9.11 -13.17
N LYS A 2 -5.10 10.19 -13.42
CA LYS A 2 -3.68 10.31 -12.99
C LYS A 2 -3.43 10.04 -11.49
N ARG A 3 -4.33 10.50 -10.62
CA ARG A 3 -4.21 10.38 -9.16
C ARG A 3 -4.27 8.94 -8.64
N ASN A 4 -5.00 8.05 -9.31
CA ASN A 4 -5.04 6.62 -8.92
C ASN A 4 -3.74 5.90 -9.28
N ILE A 5 -3.08 6.30 -10.37
CA ILE A 5 -1.80 5.71 -10.80
C ILE A 5 -0.67 6.07 -9.82
N GLU A 6 -0.61 7.33 -9.39
CA GLU A 6 0.38 7.77 -8.39
C GLU A 6 0.21 7.08 -7.04
N VAL A 7 -1.04 6.84 -6.61
CA VAL A 7 -1.34 6.10 -5.37
C VAL A 7 -0.96 4.62 -5.50
N LEU A 8 -1.20 4.00 -6.66
CA LEU A 8 -0.75 2.63 -6.96
C LEU A 8 0.78 2.50 -6.96
N GLU A 9 1.48 3.45 -7.57
CA GLU A 9 2.95 3.51 -7.58
C GLU A 9 3.51 3.67 -6.15
N ALA A 10 2.88 4.52 -5.35
CA ALA A 10 3.26 4.71 -3.95
C ALA A 10 3.03 3.44 -3.11
N ALA A 11 1.92 2.73 -3.32
CA ALA A 11 1.63 1.46 -2.64
C ALA A 11 2.64 0.37 -3.01
N LYS A 12 2.98 0.23 -4.30
CA LYS A 12 4.03 -0.71 -4.76
C LYS A 12 5.40 -0.40 -4.16
N ARG A 13 5.75 0.89 -4.06
CA ARG A 13 6.99 1.31 -3.39
C ARG A 13 6.94 0.96 -1.90
N LEU A 14 5.83 1.23 -1.22
CA LEU A 14 5.65 0.91 0.20
C LEU A 14 5.78 -0.61 0.47
N GLU A 15 5.21 -1.44 -0.41
CA GLU A 15 5.36 -2.90 -0.33
C GLU A 15 6.84 -3.35 -0.48
N ALA A 16 7.58 -2.77 -1.42
CA ALA A 16 9.01 -3.06 -1.58
C ALA A 16 9.85 -2.58 -0.37
N TYR A 17 9.45 -1.47 0.26
CA TYR A 17 10.11 -0.95 1.46
C TYR A 17 9.69 -1.67 2.74
N LYS A 18 8.57 -2.40 2.76
CA LYS A 18 8.08 -3.18 3.92
C LYS A 18 9.20 -4.06 4.48
N ILE A 19 9.89 -4.82 3.64
CA ILE A 19 10.97 -5.72 4.06
C ILE A 19 12.09 -4.97 4.80
N LYS A 20 12.46 -3.77 4.33
CA LYS A 20 13.49 -2.93 4.97
C LYS A 20 12.99 -2.30 6.27
N MET A 21 11.73 -1.85 6.32
CA MET A 21 11.14 -1.24 7.52
C MET A 21 10.92 -2.26 8.65
N LEU A 22 10.55 -3.50 8.32
CA LEU A 22 10.32 -4.58 9.29
C LEU A 22 11.58 -5.12 9.93
N LYS A 23 12.75 -4.95 9.29
CA LYS A 23 14.04 -5.39 9.81
C LYS A 23 14.44 -4.67 11.11
N GLY A 24 13.90 -3.47 11.37
CA GLY A 24 14.10 -2.73 12.61
C GLY A 24 12.84 -2.56 13.47
N ASN A 25 11.65 -2.79 12.90
CA ASN A 25 10.36 -2.49 13.54
C ASN A 25 9.30 -3.55 13.14
N PRO A 26 9.39 -4.78 13.68
CA PRO A 26 8.48 -5.87 13.32
C PRO A 26 7.01 -5.58 13.67
N HIS A 27 6.77 -4.73 14.68
CA HIS A 27 5.43 -4.30 15.11
C HIS A 27 4.69 -3.48 14.03
N LEU A 28 5.42 -2.84 13.11
CA LEU A 28 4.82 -2.06 12.02
C LEU A 28 4.27 -2.93 10.87
N SER A 29 4.47 -4.25 10.89
CA SER A 29 3.98 -5.14 9.82
C SER A 29 2.47 -5.10 9.67
N ALA A 30 1.75 -5.13 10.79
CA ALA A 30 0.30 -5.12 10.80
C ALA A 30 -0.28 -3.80 10.28
N ASP A 31 0.31 -2.66 10.68
CA ASP A 31 -0.07 -1.34 10.19
C ASP A 31 0.19 -1.18 8.69
N ILE A 32 1.38 -1.57 8.21
CA ILE A 32 1.72 -1.47 6.78
C ILE A 32 0.79 -2.37 5.95
N GLU A 33 0.48 -3.58 6.39
CA GLU A 33 -0.46 -4.46 5.68
C GLU A 33 -1.88 -3.91 5.65
N THR A 34 -2.33 -3.29 6.74
CA THR A 34 -3.65 -2.65 6.82
C THR A 34 -3.75 -1.49 5.82
N VAL A 35 -2.73 -0.64 5.75
CA VAL A 35 -2.66 0.49 4.81
C VAL A 35 -2.62 0.01 3.37
N LEU A 36 -1.80 -0.98 3.05
CA LEU A 36 -1.73 -1.55 1.70
C LEU A 36 -3.08 -2.13 1.29
N ARG A 37 -3.71 -2.95 2.15
CA ARG A 37 -5.04 -3.53 1.88
C ARG A 37 -6.08 -2.45 1.59
N HIS A 38 -6.15 -1.41 2.43
CA HIS A 38 -7.09 -0.31 2.25
C HIS A 38 -6.90 0.42 0.90
N VAL A 39 -5.65 0.63 0.48
CA VAL A 39 -5.33 1.26 -0.82
C VAL A 39 -5.79 0.38 -1.99
N TRP A 40 -5.56 -0.94 -1.93
CA TRP A 40 -6.00 -1.87 -2.96
C TRP A 40 -7.54 -1.92 -3.06
N GLU A 41 -8.24 -2.07 -1.94
CA GLU A 41 -9.71 -2.10 -1.90
C GLU A 41 -10.31 -0.79 -2.44
N THR A 42 -9.74 0.36 -2.05
CA THR A 42 -10.23 1.66 -2.50
C THR A 42 -10.01 1.89 -3.99
N ILE A 43 -8.91 1.37 -4.56
CA ILE A 43 -8.62 1.50 -5.99
C ILE A 43 -9.46 0.53 -6.80
N GLU A 44 -9.64 -0.71 -6.34
CA GLU A 44 -10.46 -1.71 -7.02
C GLU A 44 -11.92 -1.25 -7.15
N VAL A 45 -12.49 -0.71 -6.06
CA VAL A 45 -13.85 -0.14 -6.03
C VAL A 45 -14.00 1.05 -6.98
N LYS A 46 -12.95 1.87 -7.16
CA LYS A 46 -12.98 3.04 -8.06
C LYS A 46 -12.70 2.72 -9.54
N ILE A 47 -12.22 1.52 -9.85
CA ILE A 47 -11.95 1.09 -11.23
C ILE A 47 -13.12 0.27 -11.79
N HIS A 48 -13.85 -0.45 -10.94
CA HIS A 48 -15.00 -1.29 -11.34
C HIS A 48 -16.38 -0.67 -11.04
N GLY A 49 -16.43 0.56 -10.52
CA GLY A 49 -17.66 1.32 -10.26
C GLY A 49 -17.95 2.37 -11.33
#